data_AF-A0A974KJ63-F1
#
_entry.id   AF-A0A974KJ63-F1
#
_cell.length_a   1.000
_cell.length_b   1.000
_cell.length_c   1.000
_cell.angle_alpha   90.00
_cell.angle_beta   90.00
_cell.angle_gamma   90.00
#
_symmetry.space_group_name_H-M   'P 1'
#
loop_
_entity.id
_entity.type
_entity.pdbx_description
1 polymer ?
#
loop_
_entity_poly.entity_id
_entity_poly.type
_entity_poly.pdbx_seq_one_letter_code
_entity_poly.pdbx_strand_id
1 'polypeptide(L)'
;MDKQTANDNTDATITYTGTLTHVGKQYLANAIAGKDQLVLSQMGVGDGGGAPVVPDEAQTALINECWRAQINRLYVDTRNSNIAVAELLVPVNVGGFWIREVGLYSEDGTLVAVTNAAESYKPLPAEGTSRSQVIRMPLKLSDTAIVTLEVSNNITLVTTDEMTQEISREISDHEKTRNHPDATLTEKGFTQLSNATNSDNETIAATPKAVKAAMDNANTRMAKDQNGADISDKPSFIKNVGLQDTVDRASHVSAADGNLYGSVWGGWLNDYIRRNTPSPPDLRPYATMNWVNAYFADKSTASKSGNGWFKDASTGLMIQWGTTAGGTGTGNISLPVPFPNAALWVLGWVSGALGYGDDDWSNSAGIVDRWTIRVTTDHGWGTAWIAIGY
;
A
#
# COMPACT_ATOMS: atom_id res chain seq x y z
N MET A 1 4.17 5.51 72.88
CA MET A 1 4.64 6.19 74.11
C MET A 1 5.54 5.17 74.79
N ASP A 2 6.84 5.35 74.92
CA ASP A 2 7.64 6.57 75.03
C ASP A 2 9.00 6.42 74.36
N LYS A 3 9.43 7.49 73.68
CA LYS A 3 10.84 7.73 73.36
C LYS A 3 11.49 8.31 74.60
N GLN A 4 12.42 7.59 75.20
CA GLN A 4 13.25 8.11 76.28
C GLN A 4 14.33 9.01 75.65
N THR A 5 14.11 10.32 75.68
CA THR A 5 15.13 11.34 75.43
C THR A 5 16.09 11.36 76.62
N ALA A 6 17.31 10.86 76.42
CA ALA A 6 18.40 11.02 77.37
C ALA A 6 19.10 12.36 77.10
N ASN A 7 19.24 13.15 78.17
CA ASN A 7 19.88 14.45 78.25
C ASN A 7 21.31 14.45 77.70
N ASP A 8 21.60 15.43 76.83
CA ASP A 8 22.95 15.93 76.57
C ASP A 8 23.49 16.58 77.85
N ASN A 9 24.44 15.91 78.50
CA ASN A 9 25.35 16.53 79.46
C ASN A 9 26.60 16.97 78.71
N THR A 10 26.89 18.26 78.84
CA THR A 10 28.14 18.97 78.57
C THR A 10 29.40 18.09 78.53
N ASP A 11 29.80 17.67 77.34
CA ASP A 11 31.18 17.29 77.05
C ASP A 11 31.70 18.25 75.97
N ALA A 12 32.82 18.91 76.28
CA ALA A 12 33.54 19.74 75.33
C ALA A 12 33.68 18.95 74.02
N THR A 13 33.10 19.47 72.92
CA THR A 13 33.14 18.82 71.62
C THR A 13 34.60 18.73 71.18
N ILE A 14 35.23 17.59 71.46
CA ILE A 14 36.58 17.27 70.98
C ILE A 14 36.48 17.28 69.46
N THR A 15 36.99 18.37 68.87
CA THR A 15 36.99 18.55 67.43
C THR A 15 38.23 17.83 66.91
N TYR A 16 38.05 16.65 66.30
CA TYR A 16 39.12 15.81 65.75
C TYR A 16 39.67 16.41 64.45
N THR A 17 40.30 17.57 64.54
CA THR A 17 41.03 18.21 63.44
C THR A 17 42.53 18.03 63.64
N GLY A 18 43.25 17.70 62.57
CA GLY A 18 44.70 17.56 62.60
C GLY A 18 45.42 18.87 62.94
N THR A 19 46.30 18.80 63.92
CA THR A 19 47.23 19.85 64.33
C THR A 19 48.53 19.68 63.57
N LEU A 20 48.98 20.74 62.88
CA LEU A 20 50.28 20.74 62.20
C LEU A 20 51.41 20.88 63.23
N THR A 21 52.44 20.04 63.11
CA THR A 21 53.66 20.17 63.93
C THR A 21 54.45 21.40 63.50
N HIS A 22 55.38 21.88 64.33
CA HIS A 22 56.25 23.00 63.97
C HIS A 22 57.02 22.71 62.66
N VAL A 23 57.47 21.47 62.50
CA VAL A 23 58.13 21.00 61.28
C VAL A 23 57.14 20.93 60.11
N GLY A 24 55.94 20.39 60.32
CA GLY A 24 54.91 20.36 59.28
C GLY A 24 54.48 21.73 58.79
N LYS A 25 54.40 22.73 59.68
CA LYS A 25 54.18 24.14 59.31
C LYS A 25 55.31 24.69 58.45
N GLN A 26 56.57 24.34 58.73
CA GLN A 26 57.71 24.73 57.90
C GLN A 26 57.66 24.08 56.51
N TYR A 27 57.33 22.78 56.42
CA TYR A 27 57.17 22.10 55.13
C TYR A 27 56.03 22.70 54.32
N LEU A 28 54.89 22.98 54.95
CA LEU A 28 53.78 23.66 54.30
C LEU A 28 54.16 25.07 53.83
N ALA A 29 54.90 25.84 54.65
CA ALA A 29 55.38 27.16 54.26
C ALA A 29 56.38 27.12 53.09
N ASN A 30 57.27 26.13 53.04
CA ASN A 30 58.20 25.92 51.93
C ASN A 30 57.49 25.53 50.63
N ALA A 31 56.43 24.72 50.73
CA ALA A 31 55.58 24.37 49.59
C ALA A 31 54.82 25.57 49.03
N ILE A 32 54.27 26.43 49.90
CA ILE A 32 53.61 27.67 49.50
C ILE A 32 54.60 28.67 48.87
N ALA A 33 55.84 28.70 49.35
CA ALA A 33 56.90 29.52 48.79
C ALA A 33 57.44 28.99 47.44
N GLY A 34 56.89 27.89 46.92
CA GLY A 34 57.29 27.28 45.65
C GLY A 34 58.69 26.66 45.67
N LYS A 35 59.22 26.33 46.85
CA LYS A 35 60.58 25.80 47.02
C LYS A 35 60.63 24.28 46.93
N ASP A 36 59.78 23.58 47.67
CA ASP A 36 59.72 22.11 47.73
C ASP A 36 58.27 21.63 47.84
N GLN A 37 57.89 20.56 47.14
CA GLN A 37 56.53 20.00 47.23
C GLN A 37 56.37 19.19 48.52
N LEU A 38 55.31 19.45 49.29
CA LEU A 38 54.95 18.62 50.44
C LEU A 38 54.26 17.34 49.95
N VAL A 39 55.00 16.23 49.99
CA VAL A 39 54.48 14.89 49.66
C VAL A 39 54.19 14.15 50.96
N LEU A 40 52.91 13.90 51.23
CA LEU A 40 52.46 13.03 52.32
C LEU A 40 52.42 11.59 51.82
N SER A 41 53.19 10.70 52.47
CA SER A 41 53.35 9.32 52.01
C SER A 41 52.77 8.30 52.99
N GLN A 42 52.89 8.54 54.29
CA GLN A 42 52.60 7.56 55.32
C GLN A 42 51.64 8.10 56.38
N MET A 43 50.84 7.20 56.94
CA MET A 43 50.05 7.45 58.15
C MET A 43 50.41 6.44 59.22
N GLY A 44 50.57 6.94 60.45
CA GLY A 44 50.79 6.13 61.64
C GLY A 44 49.60 6.20 62.58
N VAL A 45 49.38 5.13 63.32
CA VAL A 45 48.39 5.03 64.40
C VAL A 45 49.08 4.58 65.68
N GLY A 46 48.67 5.16 66.81
CA GLY A 46 49.24 4.88 68.12
C GLY A 46 48.19 4.77 69.22
N ASP A 47 48.59 4.18 70.33
CA ASP A 47 47.75 3.98 71.52
C ASP A 47 47.91 5.07 72.59
N GLY A 48 48.74 6.09 72.32
CA GLY A 48 48.96 7.22 73.19
C GLY A 48 49.71 6.90 74.49
N GLY A 49 50.43 5.77 74.55
CA GLY A 49 51.08 5.30 75.77
C GLY A 49 50.09 4.83 76.83
N GLY A 50 48.89 4.41 76.42
CA GLY A 50 47.86 3.88 77.31
C GLY A 50 46.78 4.89 77.73
N ALA A 51 46.88 6.17 77.35
CA ALA A 51 45.90 7.21 77.67
C ALA A 51 45.50 8.05 76.44
N PRO A 52 44.36 8.77 76.47
CA PRO A 52 44.01 9.75 75.44
C PRO A 52 45.08 10.83 75.27
N VAL A 53 45.41 11.17 74.03
CA VAL A 53 46.45 12.15 73.68
C VAL A 53 45.82 13.48 73.33
N VAL A 54 46.43 14.57 73.82
CA VAL A 54 46.17 15.93 73.33
C VAL A 54 47.27 16.28 72.33
N PRO A 55 46.96 16.52 71.04
CA PRO A 55 47.97 16.84 70.04
C PRO A 55 48.73 18.12 70.37
N ASP A 56 50.05 18.10 70.24
CA ASP A 56 50.95 19.23 70.46
C ASP A 56 51.76 19.54 69.19
N GLU A 57 51.88 20.83 68.86
CA GLU A 57 52.65 21.31 67.71
C GLU A 57 54.15 21.00 67.85
N ALA A 58 54.66 20.83 69.07
CA ALA A 58 56.06 20.46 69.31
C ALA A 58 56.36 18.97 69.06
N GLN A 59 55.35 18.14 68.77
CA GLN A 59 55.56 16.72 68.51
C GLN A 59 56.42 16.48 67.27
N THR A 60 57.41 15.60 67.42
CA THR A 60 58.26 15.11 66.32
C THR A 60 57.98 13.64 66.00
N ALA A 61 57.26 12.95 66.88
CA ALA A 61 56.78 11.58 66.72
C ALA A 61 55.45 11.40 67.50
N LEU A 62 54.72 10.33 67.20
CA LEU A 62 53.61 9.87 68.04
C LEU A 62 54.14 9.43 69.41
N ILE A 63 53.31 9.55 70.45
CA ILE A 63 53.70 9.21 71.84
C ILE A 63 54.04 7.72 71.94
N ASN A 64 53.22 6.86 71.32
CA ASN A 64 53.52 5.45 71.15
C ASN A 64 52.94 4.94 69.82
N GLU A 65 53.77 4.92 68.78
CA GLU A 65 53.38 4.40 67.48
C GLU A 65 53.23 2.87 67.51
N CYS A 66 52.03 2.39 67.21
CA CYS A 66 51.76 0.95 67.13
C CYS A 66 51.92 0.42 65.71
N TRP A 67 51.57 1.22 64.71
CA TRP A 67 51.66 0.81 63.31
C TRP A 67 51.72 1.99 62.35
N ARG A 68 52.45 1.82 61.24
CA ARG A 68 52.57 2.79 60.16
C ARG A 68 52.51 2.09 58.81
N ALA A 69 51.82 2.70 57.85
CA ALA A 69 51.84 2.26 56.46
C ALA A 69 51.62 3.44 55.49
N GLN A 70 51.73 3.14 54.19
CA GLN A 70 51.46 4.09 53.13
C GLN A 70 49.99 4.55 53.18
N ILE A 71 49.76 5.81 52.86
CA ILE A 71 48.42 6.39 52.75
C ILE A 71 47.65 5.70 51.63
N ASN A 72 46.39 5.31 51.88
CA ASN A 72 45.54 4.71 50.86
C ASN A 72 44.93 5.75 49.92
N ARG A 73 44.50 6.88 50.48
CA ARG A 73 43.87 7.97 49.73
C ARG A 73 44.14 9.31 50.40
N LEU A 74 44.35 10.35 49.60
CA LEU A 74 44.41 11.72 50.06
C LEU A 74 43.62 12.58 49.07
N TYR A 75 42.65 13.32 49.59
CA TYR A 75 41.72 14.11 48.78
C TYR A 75 41.25 15.36 49.54
N VAL A 76 40.77 16.37 48.80
CA VAL A 76 40.17 17.57 49.39
C VAL A 76 38.67 17.32 49.60
N ASP A 77 38.12 17.67 50.76
CA ASP A 77 36.68 17.51 51.06
C ASP A 77 35.85 18.37 50.10
N THR A 78 34.86 17.77 49.45
CA THR A 78 33.99 18.44 48.47
C THR A 78 33.09 19.52 49.08
N ARG A 79 32.86 19.48 50.39
CA ARG A 79 32.07 20.47 51.14
C ARG A 79 32.93 21.59 51.70
N ASN A 80 34.25 21.39 51.80
CA ASN A 80 35.18 22.40 52.31
C ASN A 80 36.56 22.22 51.67
N SER A 81 36.89 23.11 50.73
CA SER A 81 38.18 23.13 50.03
C SER A 81 39.39 23.31 50.96
N ASN A 82 39.17 23.76 52.20
CA ASN A 82 40.22 24.00 53.19
C ASN A 82 40.49 22.78 54.09
N ILE A 83 39.89 21.62 53.79
CA ILE A 83 40.12 20.38 54.52
C ILE A 83 40.64 19.33 53.54
N ALA A 84 41.87 18.87 53.75
CA ALA A 84 42.40 17.67 53.12
C ALA A 84 42.14 16.47 54.04
N VAL A 85 41.69 15.35 53.51
CA VAL A 85 41.44 14.12 54.28
C VAL A 85 42.39 13.05 53.79
N ALA A 86 43.20 12.53 54.70
CA ALA A 86 44.04 11.37 54.47
C ALA A 86 43.37 10.12 55.05
N GLU A 87 43.36 9.03 54.29
CA GLU A 87 42.78 7.75 54.69
C GLU A 87 43.87 6.67 54.78
N LEU A 88 43.83 5.92 55.88
CA LEU A 88 44.65 4.74 56.11
C LEU A 88 43.75 3.52 56.37
N LEU A 89 43.94 2.46 55.60
CA LEU A 89 43.34 1.17 55.87
C LEU A 89 44.23 0.38 56.82
N VAL A 90 43.73 0.11 58.02
CA VAL A 90 44.34 -0.88 58.93
C VAL A 90 43.77 -2.25 58.58
N PRO A 91 44.57 -3.15 57.98
CA PRO A 91 44.10 -4.45 57.51
C PRO A 91 43.73 -5.38 58.68
N VAL A 92 43.04 -6.48 58.37
CA VAL A 92 42.56 -7.42 59.40
C VAL A 92 43.69 -8.04 60.23
N ASN A 93 44.86 -8.26 59.65
CA ASN A 93 46.02 -8.90 60.28
C ASN A 93 46.88 -7.95 61.14
N VAL A 94 46.50 -6.68 61.26
CA VAL A 94 47.18 -5.68 62.08
C VAL A 94 46.20 -5.17 63.15
N GLY A 95 46.59 -5.25 64.42
CA GLY A 95 45.74 -4.89 65.55
C GLY A 95 46.37 -5.28 66.90
N GLY A 96 45.53 -5.44 67.93
CA GLY A 96 45.95 -5.73 69.29
C GLY A 96 46.29 -4.48 70.10
N PHE A 97 45.81 -3.32 69.64
CA PHE A 97 46.09 -2.01 70.25
C PHE A 97 44.87 -1.09 70.18
N TRP A 98 44.84 -0.12 71.09
CA TRP A 98 43.89 0.99 71.06
C TRP A 98 44.37 2.04 70.07
N ILE A 99 43.46 2.63 69.30
CA ILE A 99 43.77 3.78 68.45
C ILE A 99 43.34 5.03 69.20
N ARG A 100 44.31 5.91 69.46
CA ARG A 100 44.12 7.16 70.22
C ARG A 100 44.83 8.36 69.61
N GLU A 101 45.86 8.12 68.83
CA GLU A 101 46.57 9.15 68.07
C GLU A 101 46.81 8.68 66.64
N VAL A 102 46.81 9.64 65.71
CA VAL A 102 47.08 9.42 64.30
C VAL A 102 48.05 10.48 63.83
N GLY A 103 49.08 10.06 63.10
CA GLY A 103 50.13 10.91 62.57
C GLY A 103 50.18 10.84 61.04
N LEU A 104 50.38 12.00 60.40
CA LEU A 104 50.68 12.11 58.98
C LEU A 104 52.16 12.39 58.78
N TYR A 105 52.78 11.63 57.88
CA TYR A 105 54.21 11.66 57.63
C TYR A 105 54.52 11.97 56.16
N SER A 106 55.60 12.72 55.92
CA SER A 106 56.16 12.94 54.58
C SER A 106 56.98 11.74 54.10
N GLU A 107 57.41 11.77 52.83
CA GLU A 107 58.24 10.71 52.21
C GLU A 107 59.55 10.41 52.97
N ASP A 108 60.15 11.43 53.59
CA ASP A 108 61.35 11.32 54.42
C ASP A 108 61.07 10.79 55.85
N GLY A 109 59.81 10.48 56.18
CA GLY A 109 59.41 9.96 57.49
C GLY A 109 59.22 11.02 58.58
N THR A 110 59.26 12.30 58.24
CA THR A 110 59.02 13.42 59.17
C THR A 110 57.55 13.55 59.55
N LEU A 111 57.23 13.74 60.84
CA LEU A 111 55.85 13.94 61.30
C LEU A 111 55.35 15.35 60.93
N VAL A 112 54.41 15.43 60.00
CA VAL A 112 53.85 16.69 59.46
C VAL A 112 52.63 17.14 60.26
N ALA A 113 51.75 16.23 60.63
CA ALA A 113 50.57 16.55 61.41
C ALA A 113 50.22 15.43 62.38
N VAL A 114 49.57 15.78 63.47
CA VAL A 114 49.08 14.85 64.50
C VAL A 114 47.63 15.18 64.83
N THR A 115 46.81 14.16 65.04
CA THR A 115 45.45 14.32 65.57
C THR A 115 45.20 13.28 66.64
N ASN A 116 44.27 13.59 67.53
CA ASN A 116 43.71 12.58 68.41
C ASN A 116 42.66 11.77 67.63
N ALA A 117 42.42 10.55 68.08
CA ALA A 117 41.35 9.71 67.58
C ALA A 117 40.40 9.36 68.72
N ALA A 118 39.12 9.17 68.40
CA ALA A 118 38.17 8.59 69.34
C ALA A 118 38.66 7.19 69.73
N GLU A 119 38.64 6.88 71.03
CA GLU A 119 39.14 5.61 71.54
C GLU A 119 38.44 4.43 70.87
N SER A 120 39.21 3.67 70.08
CA SER A 120 38.70 2.52 69.34
C SER A 120 39.70 1.37 69.41
N TYR A 121 39.26 0.22 69.92
CA TYR A 121 40.09 -0.98 69.94
C TYR A 121 40.09 -1.67 68.58
N LYS A 122 41.28 -1.89 68.00
CA LYS A 122 41.45 -2.64 66.75
C LYS A 122 41.91 -4.07 67.08
N PRO A 123 41.01 -5.07 67.08
CA PRO A 123 41.39 -6.43 67.46
C PRO A 123 42.22 -7.12 66.37
N LEU A 124 43.02 -8.10 66.81
CA LEU A 124 43.67 -9.08 65.94
C LEU A 124 42.74 -10.27 65.66
N PRO A 125 42.89 -10.97 64.51
CA PRO A 125 42.09 -12.15 64.21
C PRO A 125 42.23 -13.26 65.26
N ALA A 126 43.38 -13.32 65.95
CA ALA A 126 43.65 -14.26 67.05
C ALA A 126 42.79 -14.01 68.31
N GLU A 127 42.15 -12.83 68.42
CA GLU A 127 41.30 -12.43 69.55
C GLU A 127 39.81 -12.74 69.30
N GLY A 128 39.50 -13.51 68.25
CA GLY A 128 38.14 -13.99 67.96
C GLY A 128 37.24 -13.03 67.18
N THR A 129 37.74 -11.85 66.80
CA THR A 129 37.06 -10.89 65.95
C THR A 129 38.04 -10.23 64.98
N SER A 130 37.69 -10.21 63.69
CA SER A 130 38.51 -9.57 62.65
C SER A 130 37.67 -8.52 61.94
N ARG A 131 38.17 -7.29 61.92
CA ARG A 131 37.60 -6.20 61.13
C ARG A 131 38.72 -5.42 60.46
N SER A 132 38.52 -5.02 59.21
CA SER A 132 39.32 -3.95 58.61
C SER A 132 38.77 -2.62 59.11
N GLN A 133 39.64 -1.65 59.39
CA GLN A 133 39.22 -0.34 59.87
C GLN A 133 39.87 0.75 59.03
N VAL A 134 39.07 1.65 58.47
CA VAL A 134 39.55 2.83 57.76
C VAL A 134 39.67 3.97 58.76
N ILE A 135 40.86 4.52 58.90
CA ILE A 135 41.17 5.67 59.74
C ILE A 135 41.27 6.89 58.84
N ARG A 136 40.56 7.96 59.22
CA ARG A 136 40.48 9.21 58.47
C ARG A 136 41.06 10.32 59.32
N MET A 137 42.05 11.03 58.79
CA MET A 137 42.63 12.20 59.43
C MET A 137 42.31 13.44 58.60
N PRO A 138 41.38 14.30 59.05
CA PRO A 138 41.14 15.59 58.41
C PRO A 138 42.24 16.58 58.83
N LEU A 139 42.91 17.17 57.85
CA LEU A 139 43.90 18.21 58.00
C LEU A 139 43.32 19.53 57.53
N LYS A 140 43.27 20.53 58.41
CA LYS A 140 42.83 21.88 58.05
C LYS A 140 43.98 22.64 57.41
N LEU A 141 43.78 23.09 56.18
CA LEU A 141 44.69 23.94 55.42
C LEU A 141 44.20 25.40 55.50
N SER A 142 45.11 26.36 55.52
CA SER A 142 44.77 27.79 55.42
C SER A 142 44.49 28.18 53.96
N ASP A 143 43.62 29.18 53.71
CA ASP A 143 43.20 29.67 52.37
C ASP A 143 44.34 29.97 51.38
N THR A 144 45.56 30.19 51.87
CA THR A 144 46.74 30.54 51.05
C THR A 144 47.52 29.33 50.54
N ALA A 145 47.13 28.11 50.93
CA ALA A 145 47.86 26.90 50.57
C ALA A 145 47.23 26.22 49.34
N ILE A 146 47.63 26.65 48.14
CA ILE A 146 47.42 25.84 46.93
C ILE A 146 48.41 24.68 47.04
N VAL A 147 48.01 23.60 47.72
CA VAL A 147 48.84 22.41 47.84
C VAL A 147 48.49 21.47 46.69
N THR A 148 49.43 21.32 45.74
CA THR A 148 49.47 20.18 44.83
C THR A 148 49.85 18.94 45.64
N LEU A 149 48.88 18.39 46.36
CA LEU A 149 49.00 17.12 47.08
C LEU A 149 49.04 16.00 46.05
N GLU A 150 50.24 15.52 45.73
CA GLU A 150 50.42 14.30 44.94
C GLU A 150 50.47 13.09 45.86
N VAL A 151 49.77 12.03 45.48
CA VAL A 151 49.73 10.76 46.20
C VAL A 151 50.42 9.70 45.34
N SER A 152 51.45 9.05 45.88
CA SER A 152 52.10 7.91 45.23
C SER A 152 51.26 6.64 45.42
N ASN A 153 50.25 6.43 44.58
CA ASN A 153 49.34 5.29 44.67
C ASN A 153 49.86 4.08 43.87
N ASN A 154 50.35 3.04 44.54
CA ASN A 154 50.65 1.73 43.91
C ASN A 154 49.58 0.66 44.19
N ILE A 155 48.44 1.01 44.79
CA ILE A 155 47.33 0.08 45.05
C ILE A 155 46.02 0.76 44.67
N THR A 156 45.47 0.39 43.51
CA THR A 156 44.19 0.90 43.02
C THR A 156 43.05 0.07 43.65
N LEU A 157 42.49 0.54 44.76
CA LEU A 157 41.17 0.09 45.20
C LEU A 157 40.15 1.11 44.70
N VAL A 158 39.40 0.76 43.65
CA VAL A 158 38.26 1.53 43.16
C VAL A 158 37.07 1.19 44.06
N THR A 159 36.41 2.21 44.61
CA THR A 159 35.19 1.98 45.40
C THR A 159 34.08 1.41 44.49
N THR A 160 33.13 0.66 45.06
CA THR A 160 31.98 0.15 44.28
C THR A 160 31.21 1.28 43.59
N ASP A 161 31.17 2.47 44.20
CA ASP A 161 30.52 3.66 43.64
C ASP A 161 31.27 4.19 42.41
N GLU A 162 32.60 4.34 42.48
CA GLU A 162 33.43 4.75 41.34
C GLU A 162 33.34 3.73 40.20
N MET A 163 33.34 2.43 40.52
CA MET A 163 33.15 1.36 39.52
C MET A 163 31.75 1.42 38.88
N THR A 164 30.71 1.63 39.68
CA THR A 164 29.32 1.72 39.19
C THR A 164 29.14 2.95 38.32
N GLN A 165 29.77 4.07 38.69
CA GLN A 165 29.71 5.31 37.94
C GLN A 165 30.37 5.17 36.57
N GLU A 166 31.52 4.51 36.49
CA GLU A 166 32.22 4.29 35.22
C GLU A 166 31.48 3.28 34.33
N ILE A 167 30.97 2.19 34.89
CA ILE A 167 30.12 1.24 34.14
C ILE A 167 28.88 1.94 33.58
N SER A 168 28.22 2.77 34.38
CA SER A 168 27.03 3.51 33.93
C SER A 168 27.35 4.50 32.81
N ARG A 169 28.52 5.12 32.87
CA ARG A 169 29.01 6.03 31.84
C ARG A 169 29.26 5.30 30.52
N GLU A 170 30.00 4.20 30.57
CA GLU A 170 30.30 3.36 29.40
C GLU A 170 29.04 2.77 28.77
N ILE A 171 28.06 2.32 29.56
CA ILE A 171 26.76 1.85 29.04
C ILE A 171 26.01 3.00 28.36
N SER A 172 25.95 4.18 28.98
CA SER A 172 25.26 5.33 28.40
C SER A 172 25.91 5.81 27.10
N ASP A 173 27.23 5.74 27.02
CA ASP A 173 27.96 6.09 25.80
C ASP A 173 27.78 5.02 24.73
N HIS A 174 27.80 3.73 25.10
CA HIS A 174 27.48 2.63 24.20
C HIS A 174 26.07 2.75 23.61
N GLU A 175 25.06 3.07 24.43
CA GLU A 175 23.67 3.30 23.99
C GLU A 175 23.54 4.44 22.97
N LYS A 176 24.36 5.49 23.09
CA LYS A 176 24.37 6.62 22.16
C LYS A 176 25.13 6.30 20.88
N THR A 177 26.16 5.46 20.95
CA THR A 177 26.91 5.04 19.77
C THR A 177 26.16 3.94 19.02
N ARG A 178 26.16 4.01 17.69
CA ARG A 178 25.70 2.91 16.84
C ARG A 178 26.87 2.13 16.24
N ASN A 179 27.98 2.03 16.98
CA ASN A 179 29.22 1.44 16.50
C ASN A 179 29.18 -0.09 16.61
N HIS A 180 28.22 -0.70 15.91
CA HIS A 180 28.10 -2.14 15.75
C HIS A 180 28.38 -2.50 14.29
N PRO A 181 28.94 -3.69 14.00
CA PRO A 181 29.12 -4.15 12.64
C PRO A 181 27.79 -4.23 11.88
N ASP A 182 27.85 -4.00 10.58
CA ASP A 182 26.70 -4.18 9.70
C ASP A 182 26.29 -5.67 9.64
N ALA A 183 25.00 -5.92 9.45
CA ALA A 183 24.47 -7.27 9.27
C ALA A 183 24.97 -7.88 7.96
N THR A 184 25.29 -9.18 8.00
CA THR A 184 25.59 -9.98 6.80
C THR A 184 24.55 -11.09 6.64
N LEU A 185 24.63 -11.84 5.55
CA LEU A 185 23.74 -13.00 5.33
C LEU A 185 23.98 -14.14 6.34
N THR A 186 25.14 -14.14 7.01
CA THR A 186 25.55 -15.21 7.94
C THR A 186 25.71 -14.73 9.37
N GLU A 187 25.86 -13.42 9.60
CA GLU A 187 26.14 -12.83 10.91
C GLU A 187 25.18 -11.68 11.23
N LYS A 188 24.74 -11.61 12.49
CA LYS A 188 23.83 -10.57 12.97
C LYS A 188 24.58 -9.24 13.15
N GLY A 189 23.95 -8.13 12.75
CA GLY A 189 24.47 -6.77 12.88
C GLY A 189 23.40 -5.71 12.60
N PHE A 190 23.79 -4.45 12.37
CA PHE A 190 22.84 -3.43 11.94
C PHE A 190 22.54 -3.51 10.44
N THR A 191 21.26 -3.50 10.10
CA THR A 191 20.81 -3.54 8.70
C THR A 191 20.83 -2.14 8.09
N GLN A 192 21.52 -2.00 6.96
CA GLN A 192 21.44 -0.81 6.12
C GLN A 192 20.25 -0.91 5.17
N LEU A 193 19.62 0.23 4.87
CA LEU A 193 18.40 0.29 4.06
C LEU A 193 18.61 1.12 2.80
N SER A 194 18.10 0.63 1.66
CA SER A 194 18.12 1.35 0.39
C SER A 194 16.73 1.47 -0.24
N ASN A 195 16.48 2.63 -0.82
CA ASN A 195 15.29 2.90 -1.64
C ASN A 195 15.51 2.63 -3.14
N ALA A 196 16.71 2.20 -3.55
CA ALA A 196 17.02 1.92 -4.94
C ALA A 196 16.26 0.67 -5.45
N THR A 197 15.80 0.71 -6.69
CA THR A 197 15.04 -0.37 -7.34
C THR A 197 15.86 -1.15 -8.38
N ASN A 198 17.12 -0.75 -8.58
CA ASN A 198 18.06 -1.28 -9.58
C ASN A 198 19.47 -1.48 -8.99
N SER A 199 19.55 -1.73 -7.67
CA SER A 199 20.82 -1.90 -6.96
C SER A 199 21.28 -3.36 -7.05
N ASP A 200 22.56 -3.56 -7.35
CA ASP A 200 23.22 -4.88 -7.33
C ASP A 200 23.90 -5.19 -5.97
N ASN A 201 23.72 -4.31 -4.98
CA ASN A 201 24.31 -4.47 -3.65
C ASN A 201 23.59 -5.57 -2.83
N GLU A 202 24.36 -6.55 -2.36
CA GLU A 202 23.88 -7.70 -1.57
C GLU A 202 23.96 -7.50 -0.05
N THR A 203 24.58 -6.42 0.43
CA THR A 203 24.79 -6.13 1.85
C THR A 203 23.78 -5.12 2.41
N ILE A 204 22.81 -4.67 1.61
CA ILE A 204 21.84 -3.65 1.99
C ILE A 204 20.43 -4.17 1.72
N ALA A 205 19.52 -4.02 2.69
CA ALA A 205 18.14 -4.44 2.55
C ALA A 205 17.29 -3.41 1.79
N ALA A 206 16.36 -3.90 0.97
CA ALA A 206 15.37 -3.05 0.31
C ALA A 206 14.31 -2.55 1.29
N THR A 207 13.90 -1.29 1.17
CA THR A 207 12.79 -0.74 1.95
C THR A 207 11.43 -1.10 1.36
N PRO A 208 10.33 -0.99 2.14
CA PRO A 208 8.97 -1.06 1.59
C PRO A 208 8.71 -0.08 0.44
N LYS A 209 9.39 1.08 0.43
CA LYS A 209 9.30 2.07 -0.65
C LYS A 209 9.94 1.55 -1.95
N ALA A 210 11.12 0.93 -1.88
CA ALA A 210 11.76 0.30 -3.04
C ALA A 210 10.87 -0.83 -3.59
N VAL A 211 10.38 -1.70 -2.71
CA VAL A 211 9.49 -2.81 -3.08
C VAL A 211 8.21 -2.30 -3.74
N LYS A 212 7.58 -1.26 -3.17
CA LYS A 212 6.40 -0.63 -3.77
C LYS A 212 6.69 -0.06 -5.15
N ALA A 213 7.79 0.69 -5.31
CA ALA A 213 8.16 1.28 -6.60
C ALA A 213 8.42 0.21 -7.68
N ALA A 214 9.09 -0.89 -7.32
CA ALA A 214 9.29 -2.03 -8.21
C ALA A 214 7.95 -2.70 -8.59
N MET A 215 7.05 -2.87 -7.61
CA MET A 215 5.73 -3.46 -7.84
C MET A 215 4.83 -2.57 -8.71
N ASP A 216 4.83 -1.25 -8.48
CA ASP A 216 4.09 -0.29 -9.29
C ASP A 216 4.57 -0.33 -10.76
N ASN A 217 5.89 -0.37 -10.99
CA ASN A 217 6.48 -0.53 -12.32
C ASN A 217 6.16 -1.89 -12.97
N ALA A 218 6.09 -2.97 -12.19
CA ALA A 218 5.65 -4.27 -12.70
C ALA A 218 4.18 -4.22 -13.13
N ASN A 219 3.32 -3.61 -12.31
CA ASN A 219 1.90 -3.46 -12.60
C ASN A 219 1.63 -2.59 -13.83
N THR A 220 2.39 -1.50 -14.05
CA THR A 220 2.24 -0.67 -15.27
C THR A 220 2.62 -1.44 -16.53
N ARG A 221 3.65 -2.28 -16.49
CA ARG A 221 4.02 -3.13 -17.64
C ARG A 221 3.04 -4.26 -17.92
N MET A 222 2.24 -4.67 -16.93
CA MET A 222 1.21 -5.71 -17.06
C MET A 222 -0.21 -5.15 -17.23
N ALA A 223 -0.36 -3.83 -17.36
CA ALA A 223 -1.64 -3.18 -17.51
C ALA A 223 -2.30 -3.59 -18.84
N LYS A 224 -3.39 -4.36 -18.77
CA LYS A 224 -4.05 -5.01 -19.93
C LYS A 224 -4.60 -4.00 -20.95
N ASP A 225 -4.84 -2.77 -20.51
CA ASP A 225 -5.26 -1.63 -21.32
C ASP A 225 -4.12 -0.99 -22.13
N GLN A 226 -2.85 -1.37 -21.87
CA GLN A 226 -1.67 -0.87 -22.58
C GLN A 226 -0.99 -1.91 -23.49
N ASN A 227 -1.62 -3.06 -23.78
CA ASN A 227 -1.06 -4.07 -24.69
C ASN A 227 -0.70 -3.47 -26.06
N GLY A 228 0.58 -3.11 -26.23
CA GLY A 228 1.13 -2.50 -27.44
C GLY A 228 0.99 -0.98 -27.55
N ALA A 229 0.61 -0.27 -26.48
CA ALA A 229 0.53 1.20 -26.47
C ALA A 229 1.91 1.86 -26.57
N ASP A 230 2.93 1.22 -26.00
CA ASP A 230 4.33 1.60 -25.96
C ASP A 230 5.11 1.24 -27.24
N ILE A 231 4.53 0.43 -28.13
CA ILE A 231 5.15 0.06 -29.41
C ILE A 231 5.21 1.30 -30.32
N SER A 232 6.41 1.83 -30.51
CA SER A 232 6.65 3.04 -31.30
C SER A 232 6.36 2.85 -32.81
N ASP A 233 6.64 1.65 -33.34
CA ASP A 233 6.36 1.27 -34.73
C ASP A 233 5.57 -0.05 -34.76
N LYS A 234 4.24 0.09 -34.69
CA LYS A 234 3.29 -1.04 -34.72
C LYS A 234 3.37 -1.85 -36.02
N PRO A 235 3.47 -1.24 -37.22
CA PRO A 235 3.71 -1.97 -38.46
C PRO A 235 4.95 -2.89 -38.41
N SER A 236 6.11 -2.36 -37.99
CA SER A 236 7.32 -3.18 -37.90
C SER A 236 7.20 -4.27 -36.83
N PHE A 237 6.54 -3.98 -35.71
CA PHE A 237 6.25 -4.99 -34.69
C PHE A 237 5.42 -6.15 -35.25
N ILE A 238 4.30 -5.86 -35.94
CA ILE A 238 3.42 -6.86 -36.58
C ILE A 238 4.21 -7.75 -37.55
N LYS A 239 5.11 -7.15 -38.33
CA LYS A 239 6.00 -7.88 -39.24
C LYS A 239 6.98 -8.78 -38.51
N ASN A 240 7.61 -8.29 -37.45
CA ASN A 240 8.62 -9.03 -36.68
C ASN A 240 8.02 -10.21 -35.90
N VAL A 241 6.76 -10.11 -35.47
CA VAL A 241 6.03 -11.22 -34.81
C VAL A 241 5.38 -12.18 -35.82
N GLY A 242 5.56 -11.97 -37.13
CA GLY A 242 5.04 -12.85 -38.18
C GLY A 242 3.53 -12.75 -38.42
N LEU A 243 2.86 -11.72 -37.89
CA LEU A 243 1.41 -11.53 -38.02
C LEU A 243 1.00 -10.71 -39.25
N GLN A 244 1.95 -10.32 -40.10
CA GLN A 244 1.67 -9.51 -41.29
C GLN A 244 0.63 -10.17 -42.20
N ASP A 245 0.78 -11.47 -42.49
CA ASP A 245 -0.18 -12.21 -43.33
C ASP A 245 -1.58 -12.22 -42.71
N THR A 246 -1.68 -12.40 -41.39
CA THR A 246 -2.96 -12.36 -40.67
C THR A 246 -3.63 -10.98 -40.77
N VAL A 247 -2.86 -9.90 -40.63
CA VAL A 247 -3.38 -8.52 -40.75
C VAL A 247 -3.81 -8.23 -42.18
N ASP A 248 -3.02 -8.60 -43.18
CA ASP A 248 -3.34 -8.41 -44.60
C ASP A 248 -4.59 -9.21 -45.01
N ARG A 249 -4.78 -10.39 -44.41
CA ARG A 249 -6.00 -11.20 -44.58
C ARG A 249 -7.18 -10.65 -43.79
N ALA A 250 -6.97 -9.92 -42.70
CA ALA A 250 -8.05 -9.29 -41.94
C ALA A 250 -8.45 -7.91 -42.49
N SER A 251 -7.55 -7.23 -43.21
CA SER A 251 -7.75 -5.89 -43.77
C SER A 251 -8.64 -5.92 -45.01
N HIS A 252 -9.80 -6.57 -44.92
CA HIS A 252 -10.79 -6.52 -45.98
C HIS A 252 -11.40 -5.13 -46.03
N VAL A 253 -11.19 -4.42 -47.14
CA VAL A 253 -11.86 -3.13 -47.36
C VAL A 253 -13.32 -3.41 -47.61
N SER A 254 -14.18 -3.03 -46.64
CA SER A 254 -15.62 -2.94 -46.85
C SER A 254 -15.89 -1.68 -47.67
N ALA A 255 -16.19 -1.85 -48.95
CA ALA A 255 -16.64 -0.75 -49.79
C ALA A 255 -18.07 -0.33 -49.40
N ALA A 256 -18.46 0.90 -49.71
CA ALA A 256 -19.77 1.45 -49.34
C ALA A 256 -20.97 0.67 -49.93
N ASP A 257 -20.72 -0.14 -50.96
CA ASP A 257 -21.68 -1.05 -51.60
C ASP A 257 -21.75 -2.45 -50.95
N GLY A 258 -20.99 -2.67 -49.86
CA GLY A 258 -20.90 -3.95 -49.17
C GLY A 258 -19.93 -4.96 -49.80
N ASN A 259 -19.16 -4.55 -50.82
CA ASN A 259 -18.15 -5.41 -51.43
C ASN A 259 -16.90 -5.52 -50.54
N LEU A 260 -16.19 -6.66 -50.63
CA LEU A 260 -15.00 -6.95 -49.84
C LEU A 260 -13.77 -7.09 -50.73
N TYR A 261 -12.65 -6.47 -50.38
CA TYR A 261 -11.36 -6.68 -51.06
C TYR A 261 -10.42 -7.52 -50.19
N GLY A 262 -9.82 -8.59 -50.72
CA GLY A 262 -8.89 -9.40 -49.93
C GLY A 262 -8.01 -10.33 -50.75
N SER A 263 -6.84 -10.66 -50.21
CA SER A 263 -5.90 -11.61 -50.82
C SER A 263 -6.48 -13.01 -50.98
N VAL A 264 -7.37 -13.44 -50.07
CA VAL A 264 -8.15 -14.69 -50.15
C VAL A 264 -8.96 -14.78 -51.45
N TRP A 265 -9.39 -13.64 -51.99
CA TRP A 265 -10.19 -13.52 -53.22
C TRP A 265 -9.36 -13.14 -54.44
N GLY A 266 -8.06 -12.88 -54.28
CA GLY A 266 -7.20 -12.34 -55.34
C GLY A 266 -7.70 -10.99 -55.90
N GLY A 267 -8.33 -10.16 -55.05
CA GLY A 267 -8.96 -8.90 -55.43
C GLY A 267 -10.32 -8.68 -54.75
N TRP A 268 -11.30 -8.13 -55.49
CA TRP A 268 -12.66 -7.93 -55.00
C TRP A 268 -13.47 -9.23 -54.97
N LEU A 269 -14.27 -9.42 -53.93
CA LEU A 269 -15.12 -10.60 -53.72
C LEU A 269 -16.12 -10.81 -54.86
N ASN A 270 -16.74 -9.74 -55.38
CA ASN A 270 -17.65 -9.84 -56.51
C ASN A 270 -16.98 -10.38 -57.80
N ASP A 271 -15.69 -10.06 -58.01
CA ASP A 271 -14.91 -10.59 -59.13
C ASP A 271 -14.53 -12.05 -58.89
N TYR A 272 -14.14 -12.39 -57.66
CA TYR A 272 -13.84 -13.76 -57.28
C TYR A 272 -15.05 -14.67 -57.45
N ILE A 273 -16.23 -14.26 -56.98
CA ILE A 273 -17.49 -15.00 -57.18
C ILE A 273 -17.76 -15.16 -58.67
N ARG A 274 -17.66 -14.10 -59.47
CA ARG A 274 -17.88 -14.18 -60.93
C ARG A 274 -16.92 -15.14 -61.65
N ARG A 275 -15.67 -15.25 -61.19
CA ARG A 275 -14.66 -16.15 -61.79
C ARG A 275 -14.81 -17.60 -61.33
N ASN A 276 -15.23 -17.83 -60.08
CA ASN A 276 -15.18 -19.15 -59.44
C ASN A 276 -16.56 -19.80 -59.23
N THR A 277 -17.65 -19.07 -59.45
CA THR A 277 -18.98 -19.67 -59.62
C THR A 277 -19.25 -19.81 -61.11
N PRO A 278 -19.76 -20.96 -61.59
CA PRO A 278 -20.35 -21.02 -62.92
C PRO A 278 -21.34 -19.86 -63.01
N SER A 279 -21.34 -19.10 -64.12
CA SER A 279 -22.36 -18.08 -64.33
C SER A 279 -23.72 -18.68 -63.92
N PRO A 280 -24.46 -18.07 -62.97
CA PRO A 280 -25.84 -18.48 -62.78
C PRO A 280 -26.47 -18.48 -64.17
N PRO A 281 -27.24 -19.52 -64.53
CA PRO A 281 -27.84 -19.58 -65.86
C PRO A 281 -28.50 -18.24 -66.13
N ASP A 282 -28.29 -17.68 -67.33
CA ASP A 282 -28.93 -16.43 -67.69
C ASP A 282 -30.44 -16.59 -67.40
N LEU A 283 -30.96 -15.84 -66.43
CA LEU A 283 -32.36 -15.92 -66.02
C LEU A 283 -33.25 -15.02 -66.90
N ARG A 284 -32.65 -14.17 -67.74
CA ARG A 284 -33.37 -13.28 -68.68
C ARG A 284 -34.22 -14.03 -69.73
N PRO A 285 -33.84 -15.23 -70.23
CA PRO A 285 -34.71 -16.05 -71.08
C PRO A 285 -35.93 -16.65 -70.35
N TYR A 286 -35.92 -16.71 -69.01
CA TYR A 286 -36.91 -17.50 -68.25
C TYR A 286 -37.92 -16.67 -67.43
N ALA A 287 -37.82 -15.34 -67.41
CA ALA A 287 -38.81 -14.50 -66.71
C ALA A 287 -39.05 -13.15 -67.43
N THR A 288 -39.29 -13.18 -68.75
CA THR A 288 -39.77 -11.97 -69.44
C THR A 288 -41.20 -11.65 -69.00
N MET A 289 -41.60 -10.37 -68.98
CA MET A 289 -42.97 -9.95 -68.67
C MET A 289 -43.99 -10.71 -69.55
N ASN A 290 -43.63 -11.00 -70.81
CA ASN A 290 -44.45 -11.80 -71.73
C ASN A 290 -44.55 -13.27 -71.31
N TRP A 291 -43.49 -13.88 -70.80
CA TRP A 291 -43.50 -15.26 -70.30
C TRP A 291 -44.32 -15.38 -69.01
N VAL A 292 -44.14 -14.46 -68.06
CA VAL A 292 -44.93 -14.42 -66.82
C VAL A 292 -46.43 -14.22 -67.14
N ASN A 293 -46.77 -13.29 -68.02
CA ASN A 293 -48.15 -13.06 -68.45
C ASN A 293 -48.74 -14.23 -69.25
N ALA A 294 -47.92 -15.03 -69.95
CA ALA A 294 -48.40 -16.18 -70.72
C ALA A 294 -48.72 -17.39 -69.85
N TYR A 295 -48.00 -17.59 -68.74
CA TYR A 295 -48.04 -18.82 -67.92
C TYR A 295 -48.62 -18.65 -66.51
N PHE A 296 -48.60 -17.45 -65.93
CA PHE A 296 -49.00 -17.21 -64.54
C PHE A 296 -50.07 -16.13 -64.34
N ALA A 297 -50.42 -15.34 -65.36
CA ALA A 297 -51.58 -14.46 -65.28
C ALA A 297 -52.86 -15.28 -65.49
N ASP A 298 -53.82 -15.18 -64.58
CA ASP A 298 -55.14 -15.77 -64.79
C ASP A 298 -55.75 -15.13 -66.05
N LYS A 299 -56.20 -15.96 -67.00
CA LYS A 299 -56.73 -15.49 -68.29
C LYS A 299 -58.24 -15.30 -68.18
N SER A 300 -58.73 -14.13 -68.57
CA SER A 300 -60.16 -13.85 -68.65
C SER A 300 -60.83 -14.87 -69.58
N THR A 301 -61.94 -15.46 -69.13
CA THR A 301 -62.63 -16.56 -69.81
C THR A 301 -63.98 -16.08 -70.34
N ALA A 302 -64.49 -16.71 -71.40
CA ALA A 302 -65.78 -16.36 -71.97
C ALA A 302 -66.48 -17.53 -72.67
N SER A 303 -67.80 -17.54 -72.61
CA SER A 303 -68.68 -18.29 -73.52
C SER A 303 -69.29 -17.30 -74.52
N LYS A 304 -68.96 -17.44 -75.80
CA LYS A 304 -69.43 -16.54 -76.89
C LYS A 304 -70.73 -17.03 -77.57
N SER A 305 -71.48 -17.88 -76.88
CA SER A 305 -72.80 -18.33 -77.35
C SER A 305 -73.80 -17.18 -77.39
N GLY A 306 -74.92 -17.36 -78.10
CA GLY A 306 -75.99 -16.37 -78.20
C GLY A 306 -76.47 -15.87 -76.84
N ASN A 307 -76.58 -16.77 -75.86
CA ASN A 307 -76.62 -16.43 -74.44
C ASN A 307 -75.26 -16.81 -73.84
N GLY A 308 -74.46 -15.80 -73.48
CA GLY A 308 -73.04 -15.95 -73.21
C GLY A 308 -72.58 -15.14 -72.02
N TRP A 309 -71.28 -15.25 -71.73
CA TRP A 309 -70.67 -14.54 -70.62
C TRP A 309 -69.18 -14.30 -70.87
N PHE A 310 -68.64 -13.30 -70.21
CA PHE A 310 -67.22 -13.00 -70.07
C PHE A 310 -66.92 -12.80 -68.59
N LYS A 311 -65.81 -13.37 -68.10
CA LYS A 311 -65.29 -13.20 -66.75
C LYS A 311 -63.86 -12.70 -66.84
N ASP A 312 -63.64 -11.51 -66.29
CA ASP A 312 -62.31 -11.00 -66.06
C ASP A 312 -61.62 -11.79 -64.95
N ALA A 313 -60.43 -12.27 -65.27
CA ALA A 313 -59.69 -13.12 -64.35
C ALA A 313 -58.91 -12.33 -63.29
N SER A 314 -58.57 -11.06 -63.57
CA SER A 314 -57.80 -10.23 -62.64
C SER A 314 -58.66 -9.63 -61.53
N THR A 315 -59.91 -9.26 -61.83
CA THR A 315 -60.82 -8.58 -60.92
C THR A 315 -62.01 -9.43 -60.50
N GLY A 316 -62.31 -10.51 -61.23
CA GLY A 316 -63.52 -11.32 -61.04
C GLY A 316 -64.78 -10.72 -61.65
N LEU A 317 -64.71 -9.53 -62.27
CA LEU A 317 -65.86 -8.89 -62.91
C LEU A 317 -66.41 -9.77 -64.03
N MET A 318 -67.73 -9.93 -64.05
CA MET A 318 -68.45 -10.75 -65.01
C MET A 318 -69.50 -9.93 -65.75
N ILE A 319 -69.56 -10.15 -67.06
CA ILE A 319 -70.59 -9.61 -67.94
C ILE A 319 -71.28 -10.80 -68.60
N GLN A 320 -72.60 -10.87 -68.53
CA GLN A 320 -73.41 -11.90 -69.17
C GLN A 320 -74.41 -11.25 -70.11
N TRP A 321 -74.77 -11.92 -71.19
CA TRP A 321 -75.73 -11.43 -72.16
C TRP A 321 -76.59 -12.55 -72.70
N GLY A 322 -77.70 -12.18 -73.33
CA GLY A 322 -78.52 -13.12 -74.06
C GLY A 322 -79.76 -12.51 -74.65
N THR A 323 -80.57 -13.35 -75.28
CA THR A 323 -81.89 -13.02 -75.80
C THR A 323 -82.94 -13.98 -75.26
N THR A 324 -84.17 -13.51 -75.08
CA THR A 324 -85.33 -14.33 -74.77
C THR A 324 -86.17 -14.56 -76.03
N ALA A 325 -86.97 -15.63 -76.02
CA ALA A 325 -88.06 -15.76 -77.00
C ALA A 325 -89.08 -14.61 -76.82
N GLY A 326 -89.84 -14.34 -77.88
CA GLY A 326 -90.89 -13.32 -77.86
C GLY A 326 -92.12 -13.72 -77.06
N GLY A 327 -92.79 -12.74 -76.47
CA GLY A 327 -94.01 -12.93 -75.69
C GLY A 327 -94.34 -11.69 -74.84
N THR A 328 -95.58 -11.61 -74.37
CA THR A 328 -96.08 -10.53 -73.50
C THR A 328 -96.17 -10.98 -72.06
N GLY A 329 -95.81 -10.11 -71.11
CA GLY A 329 -95.88 -10.35 -69.67
C GLY A 329 -94.51 -10.45 -69.00
N THR A 330 -94.49 -10.97 -67.78
CA THR A 330 -93.28 -11.07 -66.94
C THR A 330 -92.78 -12.51 -66.89
N GLY A 331 -91.49 -12.72 -67.20
CA GLY A 331 -90.85 -14.04 -67.18
C GLY A 331 -89.48 -14.01 -66.48
N ASN A 332 -89.13 -15.13 -65.82
CA ASN A 332 -87.79 -15.34 -65.26
C ASN A 332 -86.90 -16.04 -66.29
N ILE A 333 -85.66 -15.57 -66.43
CA ILE A 333 -84.66 -16.06 -67.37
C ILE A 333 -83.42 -16.46 -66.57
N SER A 334 -82.95 -17.69 -66.78
CA SER A 334 -81.70 -18.15 -66.19
C SER A 334 -80.50 -17.57 -66.92
N LEU A 335 -79.55 -17.05 -66.14
CA LEU A 335 -78.25 -16.63 -66.63
C LEU A 335 -77.43 -17.86 -67.08
N PRO A 336 -76.56 -17.72 -68.10
CA PRO A 336 -75.65 -18.78 -68.55
C PRO A 336 -74.82 -19.40 -67.43
N VAL A 337 -74.35 -18.58 -66.48
CA VAL A 337 -73.66 -19.00 -65.26
C VAL A 337 -74.09 -18.11 -64.09
N PRO A 338 -74.01 -18.57 -62.83
CA PRO A 338 -74.27 -17.70 -61.69
C PRO A 338 -73.17 -16.65 -61.55
N PHE A 339 -73.54 -15.46 -61.06
CA PHE A 339 -72.53 -14.55 -60.50
C PHE A 339 -71.98 -15.16 -59.19
N PRO A 340 -70.66 -15.36 -59.07
CA PRO A 340 -70.06 -16.00 -57.91
C PRO A 340 -70.43 -15.35 -56.58
N ASN A 341 -70.49 -14.02 -56.54
CA ASN A 341 -70.74 -13.22 -55.33
C ASN A 341 -72.02 -12.39 -55.43
N ALA A 342 -72.18 -11.58 -56.48
CA ALA A 342 -73.32 -10.66 -56.59
C ALA A 342 -73.63 -10.30 -58.05
N ALA A 343 -74.92 -10.21 -58.35
CA ALA A 343 -75.42 -9.53 -59.54
C ALA A 343 -75.60 -8.04 -59.18
N LEU A 344 -74.96 -7.14 -59.93
CA LEU A 344 -74.95 -5.71 -59.62
C LEU A 344 -76.01 -4.96 -60.41
N TRP A 345 -76.11 -5.25 -61.71
CA TRP A 345 -77.01 -4.52 -62.60
C TRP A 345 -77.40 -5.36 -63.82
N VAL A 346 -78.59 -5.10 -64.36
CA VAL A 346 -79.06 -5.67 -65.62
C VAL A 346 -79.79 -4.61 -66.42
N LEU A 347 -79.64 -4.68 -67.74
CA LEU A 347 -80.41 -3.91 -68.71
C LEU A 347 -81.06 -4.86 -69.72
N GLY A 348 -82.30 -4.57 -70.07
CA GLY A 348 -83.02 -5.22 -71.16
C GLY A 348 -83.33 -4.21 -72.25
N TRP A 349 -83.32 -4.67 -73.51
CA TRP A 349 -83.80 -3.93 -74.67
C TRP A 349 -84.52 -4.89 -75.64
N VAL A 350 -85.36 -4.37 -76.52
CA VAL A 350 -86.13 -5.18 -77.48
C VAL A 350 -85.17 -5.81 -78.50
N SER A 351 -85.11 -7.14 -78.58
CA SER A 351 -84.06 -7.83 -79.36
C SER A 351 -84.14 -7.60 -80.87
N GLY A 352 -85.32 -7.19 -81.37
CA GLY A 352 -85.55 -6.89 -82.78
C GLY A 352 -85.36 -5.42 -83.18
N ALA A 353 -85.12 -4.52 -82.23
CA ALA A 353 -85.02 -3.08 -82.50
C ALA A 353 -83.62 -2.64 -83.00
N LEU A 354 -82.69 -3.58 -83.17
CA LEU A 354 -81.38 -3.34 -83.77
C LEU A 354 -81.51 -2.73 -85.18
N GLY A 355 -81.08 -1.48 -85.32
CA GLY A 355 -81.08 -0.74 -86.59
C GLY A 355 -82.34 0.09 -86.87
N TYR A 356 -83.31 0.13 -85.96
CA TYR A 356 -84.56 0.90 -86.13
C TYR A 356 -84.48 2.36 -85.67
N GLY A 357 -83.40 2.75 -84.96
CA GLY A 357 -83.15 4.13 -84.52
C GLY A 357 -83.92 4.51 -83.26
N ASP A 358 -85.24 4.36 -83.28
CA ASP A 358 -86.16 4.56 -82.15
C ASP A 358 -87.28 3.50 -82.19
N ASP A 359 -87.75 3.03 -81.04
CA ASP A 359 -88.93 2.17 -80.91
C ASP A 359 -89.88 2.68 -79.80
N ASP A 360 -91.18 2.50 -79.98
CA ASP A 360 -92.23 2.89 -79.00
C ASP A 360 -92.53 1.76 -77.99
N TRP A 361 -91.69 0.73 -77.92
CA TRP A 361 -91.95 -0.46 -77.12
C TRP A 361 -91.23 -0.42 -75.78
N SER A 362 -91.92 -0.84 -74.72
CA SER A 362 -91.37 -0.81 -73.38
C SER A 362 -90.95 -2.22 -72.95
N ASN A 363 -89.69 -2.34 -72.53
CA ASN A 363 -89.24 -3.53 -71.84
C ASN A 363 -88.39 -3.18 -70.61
N SER A 364 -88.34 -4.11 -69.66
CA SER A 364 -87.51 -3.98 -68.47
C SER A 364 -86.84 -5.28 -68.15
N ALA A 365 -85.64 -5.20 -67.59
CA ALA A 365 -84.95 -6.32 -66.96
C ALA A 365 -84.59 -5.93 -65.53
N GLY A 366 -84.77 -6.86 -64.60
CA GLY A 366 -84.41 -6.71 -63.20
C GLY A 366 -83.69 -7.95 -62.69
N ILE A 367 -82.75 -7.76 -61.75
CA ILE A 367 -82.09 -8.88 -61.07
C ILE A 367 -83.06 -9.49 -60.07
N VAL A 368 -83.19 -10.82 -60.10
CA VAL A 368 -83.93 -11.56 -59.08
C VAL A 368 -82.96 -12.14 -58.05
N ASP A 369 -81.91 -12.80 -58.53
CA ASP A 369 -80.84 -13.39 -57.72
C ASP A 369 -79.57 -13.57 -58.57
N ARG A 370 -78.58 -14.30 -58.04
CA ARG A 370 -77.30 -14.55 -58.74
C ARG A 370 -77.42 -15.44 -59.98
N TRP A 371 -78.56 -16.08 -60.20
CA TRP A 371 -78.85 -17.03 -61.28
C TRP A 371 -79.88 -16.52 -62.28
N THR A 372 -80.70 -15.56 -61.87
CA THR A 372 -81.95 -15.27 -62.55
C THR A 372 -82.15 -13.78 -62.72
N ILE A 373 -82.52 -13.40 -63.94
CA ILE A 373 -83.07 -12.09 -64.23
C ILE A 373 -84.56 -12.24 -64.53
N ARG A 374 -85.31 -11.18 -64.33
CA ARG A 374 -86.72 -11.08 -64.69
C ARG A 374 -86.88 -10.04 -65.76
N VAL A 375 -87.54 -10.44 -66.84
CA VAL A 375 -87.87 -9.56 -67.96
C VAL A 375 -89.37 -9.34 -67.97
N THR A 376 -89.80 -8.10 -68.19
CA THR A 376 -91.20 -7.76 -68.46
C THR A 376 -91.30 -7.02 -69.79
N THR A 377 -92.17 -7.50 -70.66
CA THR A 377 -92.44 -6.94 -72.00
C THR A 377 -93.95 -6.76 -72.17
N ASP A 378 -94.35 -5.71 -72.88
CA ASP A 378 -95.74 -5.46 -73.30
C ASP A 378 -95.98 -5.73 -74.80
N HIS A 379 -94.98 -6.28 -75.48
CA HIS A 379 -94.97 -6.54 -76.93
C HIS A 379 -94.58 -7.99 -77.28
N GLY A 380 -94.78 -8.39 -78.54
CA GLY A 380 -94.52 -9.77 -78.99
C GLY A 380 -93.06 -10.16 -79.27
N TRP A 381 -92.15 -9.18 -79.37
CA TRP A 381 -90.72 -9.43 -79.62
C TRP A 381 -89.97 -9.94 -78.38
N GLY A 382 -88.82 -10.59 -78.60
CA GLY A 382 -87.93 -11.00 -77.52
C GLY A 382 -87.20 -9.83 -76.86
N THR A 383 -86.55 -10.09 -75.73
CA THR A 383 -85.68 -9.11 -75.05
C THR A 383 -84.23 -9.57 -75.15
N ALA A 384 -83.36 -8.69 -75.64
CA ALA A 384 -81.93 -8.78 -75.47
C ALA A 384 -81.56 -8.18 -74.11
N TRP A 385 -80.65 -8.81 -73.37
CA TRP A 385 -80.27 -8.34 -72.05
C TRP A 385 -78.76 -8.45 -71.84
N ILE A 386 -78.26 -7.60 -70.95
CA ILE A 386 -76.89 -7.65 -70.43
C ILE A 386 -76.93 -7.48 -68.92
N ALA A 387 -76.23 -8.35 -68.20
CA ALA A 387 -76.11 -8.34 -66.75
C ALA A 387 -74.64 -8.25 -66.34
N ILE A 388 -74.34 -7.48 -65.30
CA ILE A 388 -72.99 -7.28 -64.77
C ILE A 388 -72.98 -7.67 -63.28
N GLY A 389 -71.92 -8.36 -62.86
CA GLY A 389 -71.73 -8.83 -61.50
C GLY A 389 -70.30 -9.34 -61.29
N TYR A 390 -70.05 -10.06 -60.20
CA TYR A 390 -68.76 -10.72 -59.90
C TYR A 390 -68.92 -11.87 -58.93
#